data_AF-A0AB39R2W2-F1
#
_entry.id   AF-A0AB39R2W2-F1
#
_cell.length_a   1.000
_cell.length_b   1.000
_cell.length_c   1.000
_cell.angle_alpha   90.00
_cell.angle_beta   90.00
_cell.angle_gamma   90.00
#
_symmetry.space_group_name_H-M   'P 1'
#
loop_
_entity.id
_entity.type
_entity.pdbx_description
1 polymer ?
#
loop_
_entity_poly.entity_id
_entity_poly.type
_entity_poly.pdbx_seq_one_letter_code
_entity_poly.pdbx_strand_id
1 'polypeptide(L)'
;MNLRAQVVVVGGGVTGTGIAWHLASAGVRDVVLVERDEVAAGSASKAVGGVRAQFSGGLDIRLGARSLEAFARFGEETGYDIGLHRVGHLCSTCAAPAAGRVRTRTPRITTR
;
A
#
# COMPACT_ATOMS: atom_id res chain seq x y z
N MET A 1 -8.08 -32.83 3.14
CA MET A 1 -7.78 -31.66 2.29
C MET A 1 -8.80 -31.60 1.17
N ASN A 2 -9.48 -30.47 1.00
CA ASN A 2 -10.38 -30.27 -0.13
C ASN A 2 -9.52 -29.99 -1.37
N LEU A 3 -9.63 -30.82 -2.41
CA LEU A 3 -8.77 -30.76 -3.61
C LEU A 3 -9.25 -29.74 -4.65
N ARG A 4 -10.27 -28.95 -4.30
CA ARG A 4 -10.91 -27.97 -5.18
C ARG A 4 -10.93 -26.61 -4.50
N ALA A 5 -10.55 -25.59 -5.26
CA ALA A 5 -10.63 -24.18 -4.89
C ALA A 5 -11.29 -23.42 -6.04
N GLN A 6 -12.02 -22.35 -5.73
CA GLN A 6 -12.53 -21.46 -6.79
C GLN A 6 -11.42 -20.54 -7.29
N VAL A 7 -10.56 -20.07 -6.39
CA VAL A 7 -9.41 -19.23 -6.72
C VAL A 7 -8.20 -19.70 -5.93
N VAL A 8 -7.07 -19.86 -6.61
CA VAL A 8 -5.76 -20.10 -5.98
C VAL A 8 -4.90 -18.86 -6.19
N VAL A 9 -4.46 -18.24 -5.10
CA VAL A 9 -3.52 -17.11 -5.10
C VAL A 9 -2.13 -17.65 -4.77
N VAL A 10 -1.19 -17.49 -5.69
CA VAL A 10 0.19 -17.96 -5.51
C VAL A 10 1.08 -16.78 -5.10
N GLY A 11 1.64 -16.86 -3.90
CA GLY A 11 2.46 -15.83 -3.27
C GLY A 11 1.74 -15.16 -2.09
N GLY A 12 2.29 -15.30 -0.89
CA GLY A 12 1.86 -14.71 0.38
C GLY A 12 2.53 -13.38 0.72
N GLY A 13 2.98 -12.62 -0.28
CA GLY A 13 3.38 -11.22 -0.10
C GLY A 13 2.16 -10.28 0.01
N VAL A 14 2.41 -8.99 0.26
CA VAL A 14 1.36 -7.95 0.43
C VAL A 14 0.32 -7.93 -0.68
N THR A 15 0.73 -8.15 -1.93
CA THR A 15 -0.17 -8.20 -3.08
C THR A 15 -1.09 -9.43 -3.02
N GLY A 16 -0.54 -10.61 -2.74
CA GLY A 16 -1.31 -11.85 -2.72
C GLY A 16 -2.25 -11.94 -1.53
N THR A 17 -1.79 -11.55 -0.34
CA THR A 17 -2.65 -11.47 0.85
C THR A 17 -3.75 -10.42 0.66
N GLY A 18 -3.44 -9.27 0.05
CA GLY A 18 -4.42 -8.25 -0.32
C GLY A 18 -5.47 -8.77 -1.30
N ILE A 19 -5.06 -9.49 -2.35
CA ILE A 19 -6.00 -10.15 -3.29
C ILE A 19 -6.91 -11.13 -2.56
N ALA A 20 -6.34 -12.02 -1.75
CA ALA A 20 -7.12 -13.02 -1.02
C ALA A 20 -8.13 -12.36 -0.07
N TRP A 21 -7.72 -11.32 0.65
CA TRP A 21 -8.58 -10.56 1.55
C TRP A 21 -9.73 -9.87 0.81
N HIS A 22 -9.45 -9.21 -0.31
CA HIS A 22 -10.49 -8.53 -1.11
C HIS A 22 -11.45 -9.52 -1.76
N LEU A 23 -10.98 -10.67 -2.24
CA LEU A 23 -11.84 -11.72 -2.78
C LEU A 23 -12.76 -12.30 -1.71
N ALA A 24 -12.22 -12.62 -0.54
CA ALA A 24 -13.00 -13.11 0.60
C ALA A 24 -14.03 -12.07 1.06
N SER A 25 -13.62 -10.80 1.16
CA SER A 25 -14.50 -9.68 1.55
C SER A 25 -15.62 -9.43 0.52
N ALA A 26 -15.38 -9.76 -0.76
CA ALA A 26 -16.39 -9.70 -1.82
C ALA A 26 -17.32 -10.94 -1.87
N GLY A 27 -17.16 -11.89 -0.93
CA GLY A 27 -18.00 -13.09 -0.84
C GLY A 27 -17.55 -14.25 -1.72
N VAL A 28 -16.35 -14.18 -2.32
CA VAL A 28 -15.78 -15.32 -3.05
C VAL A 28 -15.42 -16.40 -2.04
N ARG A 29 -15.95 -17.60 -2.24
CA ARG A 29 -15.72 -18.77 -1.38
C ARG A 29 -14.57 -19.61 -1.92
N ASP A 30 -13.98 -20.44 -1.06
CA ASP A 30 -12.92 -21.38 -1.44
C ASP A 30 -11.69 -20.70 -2.08
N VAL A 31 -11.27 -19.56 -1.52
CA VAL A 31 -10.02 -18.88 -1.88
C VAL A 31 -8.87 -19.52 -1.11
N VAL A 32 -7.88 -20.05 -1.83
CA VAL A 32 -6.69 -20.67 -1.25
C VAL A 32 -5.47 -19.81 -1.57
N LEU A 33 -4.74 -19.38 -0.55
CA LEU A 33 -3.46 -18.70 -0.69
C LEU A 33 -2.32 -19.69 -0.42
N VAL A 34 -1.38 -19.79 -1.34
CA VAL A 34 -0.21 -20.67 -1.24
C VAL A 34 1.06 -19.82 -1.26
N GLU A 35 1.88 -19.96 -0.23
CA GLU A 35 3.22 -19.38 -0.13
C GLU A 35 4.23 -20.52 0.02
N ARG A 36 5.41 -20.33 -0.56
CA ARG A 36 6.51 -21.31 -0.50
C ARG A 36 7.15 -21.32 0.88
N ASP A 37 7.38 -20.13 1.45
CA ASP A 37 8.05 -19.92 2.73
C ASP A 37 7.04 -19.41 3.78
N GLU A 38 7.41 -18.41 4.57
CA GLU A 38 6.50 -17.71 5.48
C GLU A 38 5.77 -16.56 4.78
N VAL A 39 4.57 -16.22 5.27
CA VAL A 39 3.83 -15.03 4.80
C VAL A 39 4.71 -13.79 4.92
N ALA A 40 4.74 -12.99 3.86
CA ALA A 40 5.57 -11.79 3.72
C ALA A 40 7.11 -11.99 3.73
N ALA A 41 7.63 -13.23 3.68
CA ALA A 41 9.08 -13.50 3.67
C ALA A 41 9.85 -12.88 2.48
N GLY A 42 9.15 -12.56 1.39
CA GLY A 42 9.73 -11.95 0.18
C GLY A 42 10.10 -10.45 0.32
N SER A 43 9.87 -9.68 -0.75
CA SER A 43 10.19 -8.24 -0.79
C SER A 43 9.40 -7.40 0.21
N ALA A 44 8.22 -7.88 0.64
CA ALA A 44 7.35 -7.17 1.56
C ALA A 44 8.01 -6.95 2.93
N SER A 45 8.67 -7.95 3.51
CA SER A 45 9.39 -7.82 4.79
C SER A 45 10.61 -6.91 4.73
N LYS A 46 11.12 -6.62 3.54
CA LYS A 46 12.33 -5.82 3.30
C LYS A 46 12.03 -4.38 2.90
N ALA A 47 10.74 -4.02 2.79
CA ALA A 47 10.33 -2.69 2.41
C ALA A 47 10.61 -1.69 3.55
N VAL A 48 11.06 -0.49 3.18
CA VAL A 48 11.30 0.61 4.13
C VAL A 48 9.99 1.20 4.69
N GLY A 49 8.83 0.85 4.12
CA GLY A 49 7.50 1.28 4.58
C GLY A 49 7.00 2.62 4.03
N GLY A 50 7.74 3.25 3.11
CA GLY A 50 7.34 4.52 2.49
C GLY A 50 6.18 4.38 1.50
N VAL A 51 5.15 5.21 1.63
CA VAL A 51 3.99 5.27 0.72
C VAL A 51 3.80 6.68 0.15
N ARG A 52 3.43 6.78 -1.13
CA ARG A 52 3.24 8.07 -1.84
C ARG A 52 2.29 7.93 -3.02
N ALA A 53 1.76 9.06 -3.51
CA ALA A 53 0.97 9.14 -4.74
C ALA A 53 1.60 10.06 -5.81
N GLN A 54 2.85 10.50 -5.60
CA GLN A 54 3.57 11.41 -6.50
C GLN A 54 4.28 10.60 -7.60
N PHE A 55 3.58 10.36 -8.70
CA PHE A 55 4.10 9.62 -9.86
C PHE A 55 3.96 10.44 -11.15
N SER A 56 4.69 10.04 -12.20
CA SER A 56 4.66 10.73 -13.49
C SER A 56 3.41 10.40 -14.31
N GLY A 57 2.83 9.21 -14.12
CA GLY A 57 1.66 8.73 -14.85
C GLY A 57 0.35 9.01 -14.10
N GLY A 58 -0.66 9.50 -14.81
CA GLY A 58 -1.98 9.77 -14.21
C GLY A 58 -2.67 8.54 -13.61
N LEU A 59 -2.43 7.34 -14.17
CA LEU A 59 -2.92 6.08 -13.60
C LEU A 59 -2.24 5.78 -12.25
N ASP A 60 -0.91 5.89 -12.20
CA ASP A 60 -0.13 5.61 -11.00
C ASP A 60 -0.48 6.57 -9.86
N ILE A 61 -0.73 7.85 -10.20
CA ILE A 61 -1.21 8.84 -9.23
C ILE A 61 -2.56 8.40 -8.63
N ARG A 62 -3.52 7.98 -9.46
CA ARG A 62 -4.83 7.53 -8.98
C ARG A 62 -4.74 6.25 -8.16
N LEU A 63 -3.91 5.29 -8.57
CA LEU A 63 -3.66 4.06 -7.82
C LEU A 63 -3.01 4.37 -6.46
N GLY A 64 -1.98 5.20 -6.45
CA GLY A 64 -1.31 5.64 -5.22
C GLY A 64 -2.26 6.37 -4.27
N ALA A 65 -3.11 7.27 -4.79
CA ALA A 65 -4.10 7.97 -3.99
C ALA A 65 -5.11 7.00 -3.35
N ARG A 66 -5.65 6.07 -4.13
CA ARG A 66 -6.56 5.02 -3.64
C ARG A 66 -5.90 4.15 -2.57
N SER A 67 -4.63 3.76 -2.75
CA SER A 67 -3.89 3.00 -1.74
C SER A 67 -3.72 3.77 -0.44
N LEU A 68 -3.42 5.08 -0.51
CA LEU A 68 -3.30 5.93 0.69
C LEU A 68 -4.62 6.06 1.46
N GLU A 69 -5.75 6.11 0.75
CA GLU A 69 -7.09 6.08 1.36
C GLU A 69 -7.36 4.74 2.05
N ALA A 70 -7.06 3.62 1.37
CA ALA A 70 -7.19 2.29 1.95
C ALA A 70 -6.34 2.13 3.23
N PHE A 71 -5.07 2.55 3.20
CA PHE A 71 -4.21 2.49 4.39
C PHE A 71 -4.74 3.32 5.57
N ALA A 72 -5.38 4.46 5.32
CA ALA A 72 -5.96 5.26 6.40
C ALA A 72 -7.21 4.62 7.02
N ARG A 73 -7.97 3.86 6.24
CA ARG A 73 -9.17 3.13 6.73
C ARG A 73 -8.83 1.73 7.24
N PHE A 74 -7.60 1.26 7.04
CA PHE A 74 -7.20 -0.12 7.34
C PHE A 74 -7.44 -0.52 8.80
N GLY A 75 -7.11 0.36 9.76
CA GLY A 75 -7.34 0.10 11.18
C GLY A 75 -8.83 -0.01 11.53
N GLU A 76 -9.68 0.80 10.87
CA GLU A 76 -11.14 0.75 11.04
C GLU A 76 -11.74 -0.53 10.42
N GLU A 77 -11.23 -0.95 9.27
CA GLU A 77 -11.76 -2.11 8.53
C GLU A 77 -11.29 -3.46 9.09
N THR A 78 -10.09 -3.51 9.66
CA THR A 78 -9.45 -4.78 10.07
C THR A 78 -9.21 -4.90 11.58
N GLY A 79 -9.23 -3.79 12.31
CA GLY A 79 -8.84 -3.74 13.73
C GLY A 79 -7.33 -3.73 13.98
N TYR A 80 -6.50 -3.70 12.93
CA TYR A 80 -5.03 -3.69 13.06
C TYR A 80 -4.42 -2.33 12.73
N ASP A 81 -3.59 -1.81 13.63
CA ASP A 81 -2.78 -0.62 13.36
C ASP A 81 -1.54 -0.98 12.54
N ILE A 82 -1.35 -0.28 11.41
CA ILE A 82 -0.21 -0.44 10.51
C ILE A 82 0.86 0.63 10.71
N GLY A 83 0.70 1.50 11.71
CA GLY A 83 1.66 2.57 12.02
C GLY A 83 1.74 3.63 10.92
N LEU A 84 0.61 3.98 10.28
CA LEU A 84 0.60 4.93 9.18
C LEU A 84 0.84 6.37 9.67
N HIS A 85 2.00 6.94 9.33
CA HIS A 85 2.32 8.35 9.59
C HIS A 85 2.26 9.20 8.31
N ARG A 86 1.29 10.12 8.23
CA ARG A 86 1.10 11.02 7.08
C ARG A 86 1.95 12.28 7.19
N VAL A 87 3.25 12.16 6.88
CA VAL A 87 4.25 13.25 6.98
C VAL A 87 4.50 14.01 5.67
N GLY A 88 3.88 13.58 4.57
CA GLY A 88 4.14 14.11 3.22
C GLY A 88 5.38 13.51 2.56
N HIS A 89 5.58 13.79 1.27
CA HIS A 89 6.74 13.34 0.50
C HIS A 89 7.33 14.53 -0.27
N LEU A 90 8.64 14.74 -0.14
CA LEU A 90 9.38 15.79 -0.81
C LEU A 90 10.43 15.17 -1.73
N CYS A 91 10.34 15.47 -3.01
CA CYS A 91 11.36 15.13 -3.99
C CYS A 91 12.03 16.43 -4.44
N SER A 92 13.34 16.56 -4.19
CA SER A 92 14.13 17.74 -4.57
C SER A 92 14.70 17.56 -5.97
N THR A 93 14.80 18.65 -6.73
CA THR A 93 15.44 18.69 -8.05
C THR A 93 16.83 19.33 -7.94
N CYS A 94 17.85 18.74 -8.56
CA CYS A 94 19.20 19.31 -8.58
C CYS A 94 19.39 20.45 -9.60
N ALA A 95 18.41 20.67 -10.49
CA ALA A 95 18.43 21.75 -11.47
C ALA A 95 17.68 22.99 -10.96
N ALA A 96 18.10 24.18 -11.41
CA ALA A 96 17.37 25.42 -11.14
C ALA A 96 15.90 25.27 -11.59
N PRO A 97 14.92 25.66 -10.77
CA PRO A 97 13.52 25.47 -11.09
C PRO A 97 13.20 26.23 -12.39
N ALA A 98 12.68 25.53 -13.40
CA ALA A 98 11.90 26.19 -14.43
C ALA A 98 10.75 26.91 -13.70
N ALA A 99 10.78 28.24 -13.73
CA ALA A 99 10.03 29.17 -12.88
C ALA A 99 8.64 28.66 -12.44
N GLY A 100 8.59 28.03 -11.27
CA GLY A 100 7.37 27.57 -10.62
C GLY A 100 7.58 27.66 -9.12
N ARG A 101 7.00 28.68 -8.48
CA ARG A 101 7.17 28.94 -7.05
C ARG A 101 6.49 27.82 -6.28
N VAL A 102 7.24 26.81 -5.82
CA VAL A 102 6.72 25.80 -4.88
C VAL A 102 6.47 26.53 -3.56
N ARG A 103 5.20 26.84 -3.28
CA ARG A 103 4.78 27.45 -2.02
C ARG A 103 4.67 26.34 -0.98
N THR A 104 5.78 26.02 -0.32
CA THR A 104 5.77 25.11 0.84
C THR A 104 5.07 25.82 1.98
N ARG A 105 3.75 25.65 2.10
CA ARG A 105 3.05 25.95 3.34
C ARG A 105 3.31 24.77 4.27
N THR A 106 4.51 24.70 4.84
CA THR A 106 4.88 23.66 5.81
C THR A 106 4.03 23.88 7.07
N PRO A 107 3.06 23.00 7.40
CA PRO A 107 2.50 23.03 8.74
C PRO A 107 3.63 22.62 9.69
N ARG A 108 3.77 23.34 10.81
CA ARG A 108 4.73 22.99 11.88
C ARG A 108 4.48 21.53 12.26
N ILE A 109 5.42 20.64 11.94
CA ILE A 109 5.45 19.29 12.50
C ILE A 109 5.91 19.47 13.94
N THR A 110 4.96 19.64 14.87
CA THR A 110 5.21 19.51 16.30
C THR A 110 5.16 18.04 16.64
N THR A 111 6.33 17.41 16.78
CA THR A 111 6.48 16.15 17.51
C THR A 111 6.04 16.40 18.96
N ARG A 112 5.07 15.62 19.44
CA ARG A 112 4.88 15.36 20.86
C ARG A 112 5.71 14.15 21.26
#